data_AF-A0A1V5IYU1-F1
#
_entry.id   AF-A0A1V5IYU1-F1
#
_cell.length_a   1.000
_cell.length_b   1.000
_cell.length_c   1.000
_cell.angle_alpha   90.00
_cell.angle_beta   90.00
_cell.angle_gamma   90.00
#
_symmetry.space_group_name_H-M   'P 1'
#
loop_
_entity.id
_entity.type
_entity.pdbx_description
1 polymer ?
#
loop_
_entity_poly.entity_id
_entity_poly.type
_entity_poly.pdbx_seq_one_letter_code
_entity_poly.pdbx_strand_id
1 'polypeptide(L)'
;MEQLANNYEFSKALDAFEEREIKVLSQKLNEAFVILSDLNYKWKDADQKKAAEARYKAMEERYNFLRDFFQQGKRLARQHEELVDVISKIYWTWYEKISYKGKQEKELMEEQVEMLIGIFEQIYAITEPLKLNFKPPIK
;
A
#
# COMPACT_ATOMS: atom_id res chain seq x y z
N MET A 1 -19.60 -15.12 -4.35
CA MET A 1 -18.70 -14.32 -5.19
C MET A 1 -18.03 -13.32 -4.28
N GLU A 2 -16.71 -13.41 -4.11
CA GLU A 2 -15.95 -12.34 -3.44
C GLU A 2 -16.09 -11.06 -4.27
N GLN A 3 -16.49 -9.98 -3.62
CA GLN A 3 -16.56 -8.66 -4.25
C GLN A 3 -15.12 -8.20 -4.44
N LEU A 4 -14.67 -8.09 -5.70
CA LEU A 4 -13.37 -7.51 -6.03
C LEU A 4 -13.33 -6.08 -5.49
N ALA A 5 -12.57 -5.86 -4.41
CA ALA A 5 -12.41 -4.54 -3.83
C ALA A 5 -11.68 -3.64 -4.82
N ASN A 6 -12.35 -2.57 -5.28
CA ASN A 6 -11.72 -1.56 -6.11
C ASN A 6 -10.72 -0.77 -5.26
N ASN A 7 -9.50 -0.54 -5.76
CA ASN A 7 -8.47 0.31 -5.12
C ASN A 7 -9.02 1.64 -4.60
N TYR A 8 -9.95 2.24 -5.33
CA TYR A 8 -10.59 3.49 -4.94
C TYR A 8 -11.40 3.37 -3.64
N GLU A 9 -12.14 2.27 -3.47
CA GLU A 9 -12.93 2.01 -2.25
C GLU A 9 -12.02 1.66 -1.07
N PHE A 10 -10.96 0.90 -1.33
CA PHE A 10 -9.95 0.59 -0.32
C PHE A 10 -9.21 1.85 0.16
N SER A 11 -8.82 2.74 -0.77
CA SER A 11 -8.18 4.02 -0.45
C SER A 11 -9.09 4.90 0.41
N LYS A 12 -10.37 5.03 0.05
CA LYS A 12 -11.36 5.74 0.88
C LYS A 12 -11.53 5.14 2.28
N ALA A 13 -11.52 3.81 2.39
CA ALA A 13 -11.60 3.14 3.68
C ALA A 13 -10.35 3.41 4.53
N LEU A 14 -9.16 3.46 3.93
CA LEU A 14 -7.92 3.84 4.59
C LEU A 14 -7.95 5.30 5.07
N ASP A 15 -8.44 6.23 4.26
CA ASP A 15 -8.59 7.64 4.66
C ASP A 15 -9.56 7.76 5.84
N ALA A 16 -10.71 7.08 5.77
CA ALA A 16 -11.68 7.08 6.87
C ALA A 16 -11.10 6.45 8.16
N PHE A 17 -10.26 5.43 8.03
CA PHE A 17 -9.55 4.83 9.16
C PHE A 17 -8.52 5.79 9.77
N GLU A 18 -7.75 6.52 8.95
CA GLU A 18 -6.81 7.53 9.44
C GLU A 18 -7.53 8.61 10.26
N GLU A 19 -8.63 9.16 9.74
CA GLU A 19 -9.41 10.19 10.43
C GLU A 19 -9.99 9.70 11.75
N ARG A 20 -10.57 8.48 11.76
CA ARG A 20 -11.33 7.97 12.92
C ARG A 20 -10.45 7.40 14.02
N GLU A 21 -9.37 6.71 13.66
CA GLU A 21 -8.56 5.97 14.62
C GLU A 21 -7.22 6.66 14.88
N ILE A 22 -6.45 6.95 13.81
CA ILE A 22 -5.08 7.46 13.93
C ILE A 22 -5.07 8.89 14.47
N LYS A 23 -5.83 9.81 13.86
CA LYS A 23 -5.84 11.21 14.28
C LYS A 23 -6.42 11.40 15.68
N VAL A 24 -7.52 10.70 15.99
CA VAL A 24 -8.12 10.73 17.32
C VAL A 24 -7.15 10.23 18.37
N LEU A 25 -6.43 9.13 18.10
CA LEU A 25 -5.44 8.60 19.04
C LEU A 25 -4.22 9.51 19.18
N SER A 26 -3.78 10.15 18.08
CA SER A 26 -2.70 11.16 18.12
C SER A 26 -3.06 12.36 18.99
N GLN A 27 -4.30 12.87 18.89
CA GLN A 27 -4.78 13.96 19.75
C GLN A 27 -4.77 13.56 21.23
N LYS A 28 -5.30 12.38 21.56
CA LYS A 28 -5.28 11.85 22.94
C LYS A 28 -3.87 11.66 23.49
N LEU A 29 -2.94 11.21 22.65
CA LEU A 29 -1.53 11.09 23.02
C LEU A 29 -0.92 12.46 23.32
N ASN A 30 -1.18 13.47 22.48
CA ASN A 30 -0.69 14.83 22.73
C ASN A 30 -1.26 15.40 24.04
N GLU A 31 -2.55 15.24 24.30
CA GLU A 31 -3.19 15.67 25.56
C GLU A 31 -2.55 14.98 26.77
N ALA A 32 -2.37 13.66 26.70
CA ALA A 32 -1.74 12.89 27.76
C ALA A 32 -0.26 13.26 27.96
N PHE A 33 0.47 13.53 26.88
CA PHE A 33 1.85 13.99 26.93
C PHE A 33 1.96 15.34 27.63
N VAL A 34 1.08 16.29 27.33
CA VAL A 34 1.03 17.61 28.01
C VAL A 34 0.83 17.43 29.51
N ILE A 35 -0.09 16.57 29.93
CA ILE A 35 -0.35 16.29 31.36
C ILE A 35 0.86 15.63 32.03
N LEU A 36 1.48 14.65 31.38
CA LEU A 36 2.62 13.91 31.94
C LEU A 36 3.90 14.75 32.02
N SER A 37 4.06 15.72 31.11
CA SER A 37 5.21 16.62 31.06
C SER A 37 5.04 17.88 31.91
N ASP A 38 3.83 18.19 32.37
CA ASP A 38 3.59 19.33 33.26
C ASP A 38 4.10 19.05 34.68
N LEU A 39 5.18 19.76 35.04
CA LEU A 39 5.80 19.70 36.37
C LEU A 39 4.88 20.21 37.50
N ASN A 40 3.87 21.01 37.18
CA ASN A 40 2.93 21.57 38.15
C ASN A 40 1.66 20.72 38.30
N TYR A 41 1.53 19.63 37.53
CA TYR A 41 0.35 18.79 37.59
C TYR A 41 0.26 18.09 38.95
N LYS A 42 -0.88 18.27 39.63
CA LYS A 42 -1.11 17.74 40.98
C LYS A 42 -1.61 16.30 40.91
N TRP A 43 -0.67 15.35 40.97
CA TRP A 43 -0.96 13.94 41.19
C TRP A 43 -1.44 13.70 42.62
N LYS A 44 -2.42 12.82 42.80
CA LYS A 44 -2.92 12.40 44.12
C LYS A 44 -1.89 11.58 44.87
N ASP A 45 -1.21 10.68 44.17
CA ASP A 45 -0.16 9.80 44.67
C ASP A 45 0.77 9.34 43.53
N ALA A 46 1.86 8.67 43.90
CA ALA A 46 2.85 8.16 42.93
C ALA A 46 2.28 7.04 42.04
N ASP A 47 1.33 6.25 42.55
CA ASP A 47 0.71 5.16 41.81
C ASP A 47 -0.19 5.67 40.68
N GLN A 48 -0.89 6.79 40.90
CA GLN A 48 -1.69 7.47 39.88
C GLN A 48 -0.81 7.94 38.72
N LYS A 49 0.35 8.56 39.02
CA LYS A 49 1.30 9.00 37.99
C LYS A 49 1.82 7.80 37.20
N LYS A 50 2.27 6.75 37.89
CA LYS A 50 2.78 5.52 37.26
C LYS A 50 1.72 4.83 36.38
N ALA A 51 0.46 4.80 36.83
CA ALA A 51 -0.64 4.26 36.05
C ALA A 51 -0.94 5.10 34.80
N ALA A 52 -0.84 6.43 34.89
CA ALA A 52 -1.00 7.33 33.75
C ALA A 52 0.12 7.15 32.71
N GLU A 53 1.39 7.04 33.16
CA GLU A 53 2.54 6.76 32.29
C GLU A 53 2.40 5.40 31.57
N ALA A 54 1.96 4.36 32.30
CA ALA A 54 1.71 3.04 31.70
C ALA A 54 0.59 3.08 30.64
N ARG A 55 -0.49 3.82 30.90
CA ARG A 55 -1.58 4.02 29.92
C ARG A 55 -1.11 4.80 28.71
N TYR A 56 -0.32 5.85 28.91
CA TYR A 56 0.28 6.62 27.81
C TYR A 56 1.13 5.71 26.91
N LYS A 57 2.02 4.92 27.50
CA LYS A 57 2.86 3.98 26.74
C LYS A 57 2.05 2.98 25.93
N ALA A 58 1.00 2.39 26.51
CA ALA A 58 0.12 1.47 25.79
C ALA A 58 -0.62 2.16 24.62
N MET A 59 -1.05 3.41 24.80
CA MET A 59 -1.65 4.21 23.72
C MET A 59 -0.63 4.52 22.61
N GLU A 60 0.61 4.81 22.97
CA GLU A 60 1.69 5.12 22.04
C GLU A 60 2.06 3.90 21.19
N GLU A 61 2.18 2.72 21.81
CA GLU A 61 2.38 1.45 21.12
C GLU A 61 1.24 1.15 20.13
N ARG A 62 -0.02 1.33 20.57
CA ARG A 62 -1.19 1.15 19.70
C ARG A 62 -1.18 2.15 18.53
N TYR A 63 -0.85 3.41 18.79
CA TYR A 63 -0.78 4.43 17.75
C TYR A 63 0.26 4.08 16.69
N ASN A 64 1.47 3.70 17.12
CA ASN A 64 2.54 3.31 16.22
C ASN A 64 2.13 2.11 15.36
N PHE A 65 1.51 1.09 15.96
CA PHE A 65 0.99 -0.06 15.23
C PHE A 65 -0.03 0.35 14.16
N LEU A 66 -1.05 1.13 14.52
CA LEU A 66 -2.11 1.54 13.58
C LEU A 66 -1.57 2.44 12.47
N ARG A 67 -0.65 3.35 12.80
CA ARG A 67 0.02 4.21 11.83
C ARG A 67 0.82 3.38 10.83
N ASP A 68 1.61 2.43 11.31
CA ASP A 68 2.44 1.59 10.44
C ASP A 68 1.58 0.71 9.53
N PHE A 69 0.47 0.17 10.06
CA PHE A 69 -0.52 -0.57 9.27
C PHE A 69 -1.13 0.28 8.15
N PHE A 70 -1.53 1.51 8.45
CA PHE A 70 -2.05 2.45 7.44
C PHE A 70 -1.00 2.78 6.36
N GLN A 71 0.25 3.01 6.74
CA GLN A 71 1.32 3.27 5.77
C GLN A 71 1.57 2.06 4.85
N GLN A 72 1.52 0.84 5.39
CA GLN A 72 1.59 -0.37 4.57
C GLN A 72 0.39 -0.48 3.62
N GLY A 73 -0.82 -0.15 4.08
CA GLY A 73 -2.01 -0.11 3.23
C GLY A 73 -1.88 0.89 2.07
N LYS A 74 -1.39 2.11 2.34
CA LYS A 74 -1.13 3.11 1.28
C LYS A 74 -0.06 2.64 0.29
N ARG A 75 1.00 2.02 0.79
CA ARG A 75 2.05 1.44 -0.07
C ARG A 75 1.47 0.38 -1.00
N LEU A 76 0.59 -0.49 -0.50
CA LEU A 76 -0.06 -1.51 -1.31
C LEU A 76 -0.96 -0.90 -2.40
N ALA A 77 -1.76 0.11 -2.04
CA ALA A 77 -2.61 0.81 -3.00
C ALA A 77 -1.77 1.42 -4.15
N ARG A 78 -0.67 2.11 -3.79
CA ARG A 78 0.26 2.67 -4.77
C ARG A 78 0.93 1.61 -5.64
N GLN A 79 1.40 0.51 -5.05
CA GLN A 79 2.01 -0.58 -5.81
C GLN A 79 1.02 -1.19 -6.82
N HIS A 80 -0.25 -1.31 -6.44
CA HIS A 80 -1.28 -1.79 -7.35
C HIS A 80 -1.57 -0.78 -8.47
N GLU A 81 -1.64 0.53 -8.17
CA GLU A 81 -1.77 1.57 -9.21
C GLU A 81 -0.59 1.54 -10.19
N GLU A 82 0.64 1.47 -9.68
CA GLU A 82 1.85 1.35 -10.50
C GLU A 82 1.81 0.10 -11.39
N LEU A 83 1.31 -1.03 -10.87
CA LEU A 83 1.13 -2.26 -11.65
C LEU A 83 0.07 -2.11 -12.75
N VAL A 84 -1.07 -1.49 -12.43
CA VAL A 84 -2.15 -1.24 -13.42
C VAL A 84 -1.65 -0.32 -14.53
N ASP A 85 -0.86 0.70 -14.21
CA ASP A 85 -0.25 1.60 -15.19
C ASP A 85 0.73 0.86 -16.10
N VAL A 86 1.57 -0.02 -15.54
CA VAL A 86 2.48 -0.85 -16.33
C VAL A 86 1.71 -1.77 -17.27
N ILE A 87 0.69 -2.48 -16.78
CA ILE A 87 -0.14 -3.37 -17.61
C ILE A 87 -0.84 -2.57 -18.72
N SER A 88 -1.34 -1.38 -18.41
CA SER A 88 -1.99 -0.50 -19.39
C SER A 88 -1.02 -0.05 -20.49
N LYS A 89 0.23 0.29 -20.13
CA LYS A 89 1.30 0.62 -21.09
C LYS A 89 1.70 -0.57 -21.95
N ILE A 90 1.81 -1.76 -21.34
CA ILE A 90 2.08 -3.01 -22.06
C ILE A 90 0.97 -3.27 -23.07
N TYR A 91 -0.30 -3.20 -22.64
CA TYR A 91 -1.44 -3.41 -23.50
C TYR A 91 -1.50 -2.41 -24.65
N TRP A 92 -1.28 -1.12 -24.36
CA TRP A 92 -1.23 -0.08 -25.40
C TRP A 92 -0.10 -0.33 -26.41
N THR A 93 1.09 -0.70 -25.93
CA THR A 93 2.26 -0.99 -26.78
C THR A 93 1.96 -2.17 -27.69
N TRP A 94 1.39 -3.25 -27.14
CA TRP A 94 0.96 -4.39 -27.91
C TRP A 94 -0.12 -4.01 -28.94
N TYR A 95 -1.15 -3.28 -28.52
CA TYR A 95 -2.26 -2.90 -29.39
C TYR A 95 -1.80 -2.02 -30.57
N GLU A 96 -1.11 -0.92 -30.29
CA GLU A 96 -0.74 0.07 -31.31
C GLU A 96 0.44 -0.38 -32.19
N LYS A 97 1.45 -1.02 -31.59
CA LYS A 97 2.71 -1.33 -32.30
C LYS A 97 2.74 -2.74 -32.88
N ILE A 98 1.95 -3.66 -32.34
CA ILE A 98 1.98 -5.07 -32.73
C ILE A 98 0.66 -5.48 -33.41
N SER A 99 -0.50 -5.16 -32.83
CA SER A 99 -1.80 -5.68 -33.26
C SER A 99 -2.52 -4.87 -34.35
N TYR A 100 -2.56 -3.53 -34.28
CA TYR A 100 -3.46 -2.73 -35.12
C TYR A 100 -2.88 -2.36 -36.51
N LYS A 101 -1.56 -2.47 -36.71
CA LYS A 101 -0.91 -2.31 -38.03
C LYS A 101 -0.26 -3.61 -38.50
N GLY A 102 -1.05 -4.66 -38.70
CA GLY A 102 -0.61 -5.94 -39.27
C GLY A 102 -0.07 -5.83 -40.71
N LYS A 103 1.06 -5.15 -40.93
CA LYS A 103 1.85 -5.22 -42.15
C LYS A 103 3.03 -6.14 -41.88
N GLN A 104 2.90 -7.36 -42.40
CA GLN A 104 3.84 -8.47 -42.29
C GLN A 104 5.03 -8.30 -43.24
N GLU A 105 5.87 -7.28 -43.04
CA GLU A 105 7.21 -7.28 -43.65
C GLU A 105 8.21 -7.84 -42.63
N LYS A 106 9.20 -8.63 -43.09
CA LYS A 106 10.07 -9.45 -42.23
C LYS A 106 10.80 -8.65 -41.14
N GLU A 107 11.17 -7.41 -41.44
CA GLU A 107 11.85 -6.50 -40.51
C GLU A 107 10.91 -6.04 -39.38
N LEU A 108 9.60 -5.89 -39.65
CA LEU A 108 8.60 -5.59 -38.62
C LEU A 108 8.38 -6.77 -37.65
N MET A 109 8.66 -8.02 -38.06
CA MET A 109 8.57 -9.17 -37.16
C MET A 109 9.71 -9.20 -36.13
N GLU A 110 10.92 -8.80 -36.50
CA GLU A 110 12.05 -8.72 -35.56
C GLU A 110 11.80 -7.63 -34.51
N GLU A 111 11.37 -6.43 -34.94
CA GLU A 111 10.98 -5.35 -34.03
C GLU A 111 9.83 -5.75 -33.09
N GLN A 112 8.83 -6.48 -33.60
CA GLN A 112 7.72 -6.98 -32.79
C GLN A 112 8.17 -8.04 -31.76
N VAL A 113 9.14 -8.90 -32.11
CA VAL A 113 9.74 -9.86 -31.20
C VAL A 113 10.53 -9.15 -30.10
N GLU A 114 11.35 -8.15 -30.43
CA GLU A 114 12.07 -7.35 -29.43
C GLU A 114 11.10 -6.63 -28.48
N MET A 115 10.02 -6.06 -29.01
CA MET A 115 8.97 -5.44 -28.18
C MET A 115 8.27 -6.46 -27.27
N LEU A 116 7.99 -7.67 -27.74
CA LEU A 116 7.43 -8.74 -26.91
C LEU A 116 8.40 -9.17 -25.80
N ILE A 117 9.68 -9.34 -26.12
CA ILE A 117 10.71 -9.64 -25.12
C ILE A 117 10.74 -8.54 -24.04
N GLY A 118 10.76 -7.27 -24.43
CA GLY A 118 10.74 -6.15 -23.48
C GLY A 118 9.48 -6.10 -22.61
N ILE A 119 8.32 -6.52 -23.14
CA ILE A 119 7.09 -6.68 -22.35
C ILE A 119 7.26 -7.81 -21.31
N PHE A 120 7.77 -8.97 -21.72
CA PHE A 120 7.96 -10.10 -20.82
C PHE A 120 9.00 -9.82 -19.73
N GLU A 121 10.08 -9.12 -20.04
CA GLU A 121 11.09 -8.69 -19.07
C GLU A 121 10.49 -7.75 -18.01
N GLN A 122 9.64 -6.79 -18.41
CA GLN A 122 8.95 -5.92 -17.48
C GLN A 122 7.99 -6.69 -16.56
N ILE A 123 7.23 -7.63 -17.11
CA ILE A 123 6.35 -8.49 -16.31
C ILE A 123 7.17 -9.35 -15.34
N TYR A 124 8.27 -9.93 -15.81
CA TYR A 124 9.14 -10.78 -15.00
C TYR A 124 9.78 -9.99 -13.85
N ALA A 125 10.33 -8.80 -14.11
CA ALA A 125 10.95 -7.96 -13.08
C ALA A 125 9.96 -7.55 -11.96
N ILE A 126 8.69 -7.38 -12.30
CA ILE A 126 7.63 -7.05 -11.33
C ILE A 126 7.18 -8.28 -10.54
N THR A 127 7.13 -9.45 -11.19
CA THR A 127 6.60 -10.69 -10.59
C THR A 127 7.66 -11.52 -9.87
N GLU A 128 8.93 -11.42 -10.24
CA GLU A 128 10.04 -12.18 -9.63
C GLU A 128 10.17 -11.94 -8.11
N PRO A 129 10.13 -10.69 -7.59
CA PRO A 129 10.24 -10.45 -6.15
C PRO A 129 9.08 -11.06 -5.34
N LEU A 130 7.93 -11.28 -5.99
CA LEU A 130 6.76 -11.87 -5.35
C LEU A 130 6.91 -13.38 -5.09
N LYS A 131 7.95 -14.03 -5.66
CA LYS A 131 8.22 -15.49 -5.56
C LYS A 131 6.95 -16.33 -5.76
N LEU A 132 6.08 -15.90 -6.68
CA LEU A 132 4.81 -16.56 -6.92
C LEU A 132 5.09 -17.93 -7.51
N ASN A 133 4.70 -18.97 -6.78
CA ASN A 133 4.85 -20.35 -7.23
C ASN A 133 3.74 -20.64 -8.24
N PHE A 134 3.92 -20.19 -9.48
CA PHE A 134 2.97 -20.39 -10.57
C PHE A 134 2.92 -21.89 -10.90
N LYS A 135 1.99 -22.61 -10.27
CA LYS A 135 1.60 -23.94 -10.75
C LYS A 135 0.71 -23.74 -11.98
N PRO A 136 0.95 -24.46 -13.09
CA PRO A 136 0.02 -24.44 -14.20
C PRO A 136 -1.37 -24.87 -13.71
N PRO A 137 -2.46 -24.27 -14.23
CA PRO A 137 -3.81 -24.67 -13.85
C PRO A 137 -3.98 -26.16 -14.10
N ILE A 138 -4.37 -26.90 -13.07
CA ILE A 138 -4.70 -28.31 -13.17
C ILE A 138 -5.99 -28.38 -14.01
N LYS A 139 -5.93 -29.09 -15.13
CA LYS A 139 -7.08 -29.35 -16.01
C LYS A 139 -8.17 -30.14 -15.29
#